data_AF-A0A811L9L0-F1
#
_entry.id   AF-A0A811L9L0-F1
#
_cell.length_a   1.000
_cell.length_b   1.000
_cell.length_c   1.000
_cell.angle_alpha   90.00
_cell.angle_beta   90.00
_cell.angle_gamma   90.00
#
_symmetry.space_group_name_H-M   'P 1'
#
loop_
_entity.id
_entity.type
_entity.pdbx_description
1 polymer ?
#
loop_
_entity_poly.entity_id
_entity_poly.type
_entity_poly.pdbx_seq_one_letter_code
_entity_poly.pdbx_strand_id
1 'polypeptide(L)'
;MRPINNISIEKMVVEFGEQLIRDVYSSIKSGKQLRNVEYIEKIPQITTLHKVFKHLEASANVDKALADIELAEDDKKLIGELVETEKKKDIFDWKVSLILSNSQTFKCLTPKVELNIDGQDLEFDVETFEQLRYEVARTLNRLQKYHEIA
;
A
#
# COMPACT_ATOMS: atom_id res chain seq x y z
N MET A 1 36.44 -48.37 -6.79
CA MET A 1 35.96 -46.98 -6.67
C MET A 1 34.77 -46.81 -7.59
N ARG A 2 33.57 -46.57 -7.04
CA ARG A 2 32.37 -46.20 -7.82
C ARG A 2 32.14 -44.71 -7.59
N PRO A 3 31.85 -43.90 -8.63
CA PRO A 3 31.57 -42.49 -8.44
C PRO A 3 30.23 -42.33 -7.72
N ILE A 4 30.20 -41.46 -6.72
CA ILE A 4 29.01 -41.07 -5.98
C ILE A 4 28.20 -40.16 -6.90
N ASN A 5 26.96 -40.54 -7.19
CA ASN A 5 26.02 -39.74 -7.97
C ASN A 5 25.89 -38.35 -7.34
N ASN A 6 26.11 -37.34 -8.18
CA ASN A 6 25.87 -35.95 -7.88
C ASN A 6 24.35 -35.76 -7.78
N ILE A 7 23.80 -35.78 -6.56
CA ILE A 7 22.41 -35.43 -6.31
C ILE A 7 22.34 -33.91 -6.44
N SER A 8 21.96 -33.42 -7.61
CA SER A 8 21.50 -32.04 -7.77
C SER A 8 20.27 -31.88 -6.87
N ILE A 9 20.45 -31.20 -5.74
CA ILE A 9 19.34 -30.76 -4.90
C ILE A 9 18.66 -29.65 -5.70
N GLU A 10 17.62 -30.00 -6.44
CA GLU A 10 16.66 -29.00 -6.92
C GLU A 10 16.14 -28.26 -5.68
N LYS A 11 16.51 -26.99 -5.55
CA LYS A 11 15.94 -26.13 -4.51
C LYS A 11 14.43 -26.10 -4.74
N MET A 12 13.69 -26.64 -3.80
CA MET A 12 12.24 -26.76 -3.87
C MET A 12 11.64 -25.36 -3.80
N VAL A 13 11.17 -24.85 -4.94
CA VAL A 13 10.50 -23.56 -5.03
C VAL A 13 9.18 -23.64 -4.27
N VAL A 14 8.91 -22.67 -3.40
CA VAL A 14 7.67 -22.64 -2.62
C VAL A 14 6.56 -22.05 -3.48
N GLU A 15 5.53 -22.86 -3.73
CA GLU A 15 4.26 -22.45 -4.35
C GLU A 15 3.18 -22.28 -3.28
N PHE A 16 2.48 -21.14 -3.32
CA PHE A 16 1.41 -20.81 -2.38
C PHE A 16 0.02 -20.92 -3.01
N GLY A 17 -0.08 -20.58 -4.30
CA GLY A 17 -1.33 -20.53 -5.05
C GLY A 17 -2.08 -19.21 -4.90
N GLU A 18 -2.68 -18.76 -6.00
CA GLU A 18 -3.29 -17.44 -6.15
C GLU A 18 -4.31 -17.10 -5.06
N GLN A 19 -5.23 -18.02 -4.75
CA GLN A 19 -6.31 -17.75 -3.79
C GLN A 19 -5.76 -17.47 -2.38
N LEU A 20 -4.74 -18.22 -1.96
CA LEU A 20 -4.12 -18.02 -0.66
C LEU A 20 -3.43 -16.66 -0.59
N ILE A 21 -2.70 -16.28 -1.65
CA ILE A 21 -2.02 -14.98 -1.75
C ILE A 21 -3.02 -13.84 -1.63
N ARG A 22 -4.12 -13.88 -2.41
CA ARG A 22 -5.16 -12.84 -2.39
C ARG A 22 -5.84 -12.74 -1.03
N ASP A 23 -6.16 -13.87 -0.42
CA ASP A 23 -6.83 -13.89 0.89
C ASP A 23 -5.92 -13.32 1.99
N VAL A 24 -4.66 -13.74 2.04
CA VAL A 24 -3.67 -13.22 3.00
C VAL A 24 -3.46 -11.72 2.79
N TYR A 25 -3.31 -11.28 1.53
CA TYR A 25 -3.17 -9.87 1.20
C TYR A 25 -4.38 -9.05 1.66
N SER A 26 -5.60 -9.52 1.36
CA SER A 26 -6.84 -8.84 1.76
C SER A 26 -7.00 -8.79 3.29
N SER A 27 -6.57 -9.84 4.00
CA SER A 27 -6.57 -9.90 5.46
C SER A 27 -5.62 -8.87 6.07
N ILE A 28 -4.42 -8.72 5.49
CA ILE A 28 -3.44 -7.70 5.93
C ILE A 28 -4.00 -6.29 5.75
N LYS A 29 -4.62 -5.99 4.59
CA LYS A 29 -5.13 -4.66 4.30
C LYS A 29 -6.40 -4.30 5.07
N SER A 30 -7.31 -5.25 5.23
CA SER A 30 -8.60 -4.99 5.90
C SER A 30 -8.57 -5.23 7.40
N GLY A 31 -7.51 -5.83 7.95
CA GLY A 31 -7.44 -6.29 9.33
C GLY A 31 -8.40 -7.44 9.66
N LYS A 32 -9.11 -7.99 8.67
CA LYS A 32 -10.08 -9.07 8.87
C LYS A 32 -9.38 -10.42 8.97
N GLN A 33 -9.89 -11.29 9.84
CA GLN A 33 -9.37 -12.66 9.97
C GLN A 33 -9.68 -13.50 8.72
N LEU A 34 -8.73 -14.37 8.37
CA LEU A 34 -8.93 -15.45 7.41
C LEU A 34 -9.95 -16.43 7.97
N ARG A 35 -11.02 -16.72 7.22
CA ARG A 35 -12.12 -17.59 7.67
C ARG A 35 -12.13 -18.98 7.03
N ASN A 36 -11.23 -19.25 6.10
CA ASN A 36 -11.18 -20.56 5.44
C ASN A 36 -10.55 -21.60 6.40
N VAL A 37 -11.31 -22.63 6.73
CA VAL A 37 -10.88 -23.71 7.64
C VAL A 37 -9.76 -24.55 7.04
N GLU A 38 -9.69 -24.66 5.71
CA GLU A 38 -8.62 -25.38 4.99
C GLU A 38 -7.24 -24.72 5.17
N TYR A 39 -7.20 -23.47 5.62
CA TYR A 39 -5.96 -22.73 5.87
C TYR A 39 -5.27 -23.10 7.17
N ILE A 40 -5.91 -23.89 8.04
CA ILE A 40 -5.30 -24.40 9.27
C ILE A 40 -4.06 -25.26 8.93
N GLU A 41 -4.13 -26.07 7.88
CA GLU A 41 -2.99 -26.89 7.44
C GLU A 41 -1.91 -26.05 6.72
N LYS A 42 -2.26 -24.84 6.28
CA LYS A 42 -1.39 -23.90 5.55
C LYS A 42 -0.84 -22.77 6.43
N ILE A 43 -0.97 -22.84 7.76
CA ILE A 43 -0.47 -21.82 8.70
C ILE A 43 1.01 -21.45 8.46
N PRO A 44 1.94 -22.39 8.22
CA PRO A 44 3.33 -22.04 7.94
C PRO A 44 3.47 -21.19 6.67
N GLN A 45 2.74 -21.54 5.61
CA GLN A 45 2.73 -20.80 4.34
C GLN A 45 2.17 -19.39 4.51
N ILE A 46 1.07 -19.26 5.25
CA ILE A 46 0.44 -17.97 5.59
C ILE A 46 1.40 -17.07 6.37
N THR A 47 2.12 -17.65 7.33
CA THR A 47 3.10 -16.91 8.13
C THR A 47 4.25 -16.39 7.25
N THR A 48 4.73 -17.22 6.31
CA THR A 48 5.74 -16.81 5.34
C THR A 48 5.23 -15.70 4.43
N LEU A 49 4.04 -15.86 3.84
CA LEU A 49 3.39 -14.82 3.02
C LEU A 49 3.24 -13.51 3.78
N HIS A 50 2.82 -13.56 5.04
CA HIS A 50 2.68 -12.36 5.88
C HIS A 50 4.02 -11.63 6.08
N LYS A 51 5.11 -12.37 6.28
CA LYS A 51 6.46 -11.79 6.39
C LYS A 51 6.91 -11.18 5.07
N VAL A 52 6.65 -11.87 3.95
CA VAL A 52 6.97 -11.37 2.60
C VAL A 52 6.23 -10.06 2.33
N PHE A 53 4.91 -10.01 2.53
CA PHE A 53 4.14 -8.78 2.33
C PHE A 53 4.65 -7.62 3.18
N LYS A 54 4.91 -7.84 4.47
CA LYS A 54 5.47 -6.79 5.34
C LYS A 54 6.83 -6.29 4.88
N HIS A 55 7.69 -7.19 4.41
CA HIS A 55 9.01 -6.82 3.88
C HIS A 55 8.88 -5.99 2.60
N LEU A 56 7.99 -6.38 1.69
CA LEU A 56 7.76 -5.68 0.41
C LEU A 56 7.08 -4.31 0.60
N GLU A 57 6.17 -4.19 1.55
CA GLU A 57 5.56 -2.92 1.93
C GLU A 57 6.61 -1.91 2.42
N ALA A 58 7.57 -2.38 3.24
CA ALA A 58 8.65 -1.54 3.76
C ALA A 58 9.76 -1.24 2.73
N SER A 59 9.88 -2.02 1.66
CA SER A 59 10.93 -1.82 0.65
C SER A 59 10.64 -0.63 -0.28
N ALA A 60 11.65 0.17 -0.59
CA ALA A 60 11.54 1.22 -1.62
C ALA A 60 11.46 0.65 -3.05
N ASN A 61 12.01 -0.56 -3.28
CA ASN A 61 12.03 -1.22 -4.58
C ASN A 61 11.48 -2.65 -4.44
N VAL A 62 10.29 -2.87 -4.98
CA VAL A 62 9.54 -4.14 -4.85
C VAL A 62 10.18 -5.23 -5.71
N ASP A 63 10.59 -4.92 -6.94
CA ASP A 63 11.20 -5.89 -7.86
C ASP A 63 12.51 -6.48 -7.31
N LYS A 64 13.37 -5.61 -6.75
CA LYS A 64 14.63 -6.07 -6.15
C LYS A 64 14.37 -6.93 -4.91
N ALA A 65 13.41 -6.53 -4.08
CA ALA A 65 13.07 -7.29 -2.87
C ALA A 65 12.41 -8.63 -3.19
N LEU A 66 11.66 -8.73 -4.31
CA LEU A 66 11.12 -10.01 -4.80
C LEU A 66 12.18 -10.92 -5.41
N ALA A 67 13.22 -10.36 -6.03
CA ALA A 67 14.32 -11.13 -6.60
C ALA A 67 15.10 -11.93 -5.53
N ASP A 68 15.20 -11.37 -4.31
CA ASP A 68 15.89 -11.99 -3.18
C ASP A 68 15.09 -13.11 -2.50
N ILE A 69 13.82 -13.30 -2.87
CA ILE A 69 12.92 -14.30 -2.24
C ILE A 69 12.77 -15.51 -3.18
N GLU A 70 12.99 -16.71 -2.63
CA GLU A 70 12.81 -17.98 -3.34
C GLU A 70 11.31 -18.37 -3.42
N LEU A 71 10.61 -17.83 -4.43
CA LEU A 71 9.18 -18.10 -4.72
C LEU A 71 8.99 -18.50 -6.19
N ALA A 72 7.86 -19.14 -6.49
CA ALA A 72 7.45 -19.40 -7.87
C ALA A 72 7.24 -18.08 -8.63
N GLU A 73 7.61 -18.05 -9.92
CA GLU A 73 7.54 -16.83 -10.74
C GLU A 73 6.11 -16.28 -10.86
N ASP A 74 5.12 -17.16 -10.96
CA ASP A 74 3.71 -16.76 -11.02
C ASP A 74 3.26 -16.09 -9.71
N ASP A 75 3.68 -16.63 -8.56
CA ASP A 75 3.39 -16.08 -7.24
C ASP A 75 4.13 -14.74 -7.03
N LYS A 76 5.39 -14.63 -7.47
CA LYS A 76 6.15 -13.38 -7.43
C LYS A 76 5.46 -12.27 -8.21
N LYS A 77 5.03 -12.59 -9.43
CA LYS A 77 4.33 -11.65 -10.30
C LYS A 77 3.05 -11.15 -9.64
N LEU A 78 2.22 -12.06 -9.14
CA LEU A 78 0.98 -11.71 -8.46
C LEU A 78 1.21 -10.86 -7.21
N ILE A 79 2.16 -11.25 -6.35
CA ILE A 79 2.51 -10.49 -5.14
C ILE A 79 3.02 -9.09 -5.50
N GLY A 80 3.89 -8.99 -6.51
CA GLY A 80 4.41 -7.72 -7.02
C GLY A 80 3.30 -6.81 -7.52
N GLU A 81 2.41 -7.32 -8.37
CA GLU A 81 1.25 -6.58 -8.88
C GLU A 81 0.36 -6.04 -7.74
N LEU A 82 0.08 -6.86 -6.72
CA LEU A 82 -0.74 -6.44 -5.56
C LEU A 82 -0.08 -5.31 -4.76
N VAL A 83 1.22 -5.44 -4.46
CA VAL A 83 1.96 -4.43 -3.69
C VAL A 83 2.17 -3.15 -4.50
N GLU A 84 2.48 -3.25 -5.79
CA GLU A 84 2.63 -2.08 -6.65
C GLU A 84 1.31 -1.33 -6.83
N THR A 85 0.21 -2.04 -7.05
CA THR A 85 -1.11 -1.40 -7.20
C THR A 85 -1.45 -0.61 -5.96
N GLU A 86 -1.08 -1.11 -4.79
CA GLU A 86 -1.26 -0.41 -3.53
C GLU A 86 -0.34 0.79 -3.37
N LYS A 87 0.94 0.68 -3.73
CA LYS A 87 1.87 1.82 -3.72
C LYS A 87 1.50 2.89 -4.73
N LYS A 88 0.82 2.51 -5.81
CA LYS A 88 0.28 3.40 -6.85
C LYS A 88 -1.06 4.02 -6.46
N LYS A 89 -1.75 3.51 -5.42
CA LYS A 89 -2.83 4.30 -4.81
C LYS A 89 -2.15 5.47 -4.11
N ASP A 90 -2.17 6.61 -4.77
CA ASP A 90 -1.76 7.85 -4.14
C ASP A 90 -2.55 7.99 -2.84
N ILE A 91 -1.84 7.97 -1.72
CA ILE A 91 -2.38 8.21 -0.38
C ILE A 91 -2.95 9.65 -0.30
N PHE A 92 -2.62 10.47 -1.31
CA PHE A 92 -2.96 11.88 -1.42
C PHE A 92 -3.32 12.21 -2.88
N ASP A 93 -4.60 12.10 -3.23
CA ASP A 93 -5.15 12.58 -4.50
C ASP A 93 -5.87 13.91 -4.25
N TRP A 94 -5.61 14.93 -5.06
CA TRP A 94 -6.27 16.23 -4.92
C TRP A 94 -6.55 16.85 -6.29
N LYS A 95 -7.67 17.57 -6.39
CA LYS A 95 -8.05 18.30 -7.59
C LYS A 95 -8.73 19.61 -7.25
N VAL A 96 -8.73 20.52 -8.22
CA VAL A 96 -9.44 21.80 -8.13
C VAL A 96 -10.55 21.82 -9.17
N SER A 97 -11.79 21.91 -8.69
CA SER A 97 -13.00 21.99 -9.50
C SER A 97 -13.51 23.44 -9.54
N LEU A 98 -14.09 23.88 -10.65
CA LEU A 98 -14.81 25.15 -10.73
C LEU A 98 -16.32 24.87 -10.64
N ILE A 99 -16.98 25.44 -9.64
CA ILE A 99 -18.41 25.26 -9.42
C ILE A 99 -19.14 26.57 -9.68
N LEU A 100 -20.31 26.48 -10.33
CA LEU A 100 -21.18 27.62 -10.53
C LEU A 100 -21.91 27.95 -9.22
N SER A 101 -21.42 28.96 -8.52
CA SER A 101 -22.07 29.49 -7.33
C SER A 101 -23.17 30.46 -7.73
N ASN A 102 -24.33 30.30 -7.09
CA ASN A 102 -25.46 31.21 -7.26
C ASN A 102 -25.53 32.13 -6.04
N SER A 103 -24.92 33.31 -6.13
CA SER A 103 -25.14 34.35 -5.12
C SER A 103 -26.50 35.01 -5.37
N GLN A 104 -27.08 35.66 -4.36
CA GLN A 104 -28.35 36.38 -4.49
C GLN A 104 -28.34 37.46 -5.60
N THR A 105 -27.15 37.90 -6.03
CA THR A 105 -26.97 39.06 -6.91
C THR A 105 -26.44 38.69 -8.30
N PHE A 106 -25.68 37.60 -8.44
CA PHE A 106 -25.16 37.10 -9.73
C PHE A 106 -24.64 35.65 -9.63
N LYS A 107 -24.57 34.97 -10.78
CA LYS A 107 -23.89 33.67 -10.91
C LYS A 107 -22.40 33.91 -11.11
N CYS A 108 -21.56 33.20 -10.35
CA CYS A 108 -20.11 33.26 -10.48
C CYS A 108 -19.50 31.86 -10.45
N LEU A 109 -18.31 31.69 -11.03
CA LEU A 109 -17.52 30.47 -10.87
C LEU A 109 -16.69 30.59 -9.59
N THR A 110 -16.80 29.62 -8.72
CA THR A 110 -16.02 29.53 -7.48
C THR A 110 -15.16 28.28 -7.51
N PRO A 111 -13.84 28.40 -7.29
CA PRO A 111 -12.97 27.25 -7.12
C PRO A 111 -13.31 26.47 -5.85
N LYS A 112 -13.26 25.15 -5.96
CA LYS A 112 -13.43 24.21 -4.85
C LYS A 112 -12.31 23.18 -4.92
N VAL A 113 -11.69 22.91 -3.78
CA VAL A 113 -10.60 21.95 -3.65
C VAL A 113 -11.18 20.66 -3.11
N GLU A 114 -10.95 19.56 -3.82
CA GLU A 114 -11.31 18.21 -3.41
C GLU A 114 -10.02 17.47 -3.08
N LEU A 115 -9.99 16.84 -1.90
CA LEU A 115 -8.80 16.19 -1.38
C LEU A 115 -9.19 14.83 -0.81
N ASN A 116 -8.63 13.75 -1.37
CA ASN A 116 -8.84 12.39 -0.91
C ASN A 116 -7.76 12.04 0.12
N ILE A 117 -8.16 11.78 1.36
CA ILE A 117 -7.30 11.20 2.39
C ILE A 117 -7.91 9.88 2.80
N ASP A 118 -7.16 8.79 2.61
CA ASP A 118 -7.54 7.45 3.09
C ASP A 118 -8.94 7.01 2.63
N GLY A 119 -9.30 7.35 1.38
CA GLY A 119 -10.61 7.04 0.80
C GLY A 119 -11.75 7.96 1.25
N GLN A 120 -11.48 9.00 2.02
CA GLN A 120 -12.44 10.05 2.35
C GLN A 120 -12.19 11.27 1.47
N ASP A 121 -13.21 11.65 0.69
CA ASP A 121 -13.21 12.87 -0.10
C ASP A 121 -13.62 14.06 0.79
N LEU A 122 -12.67 14.96 1.02
CA LEU A 122 -12.88 16.22 1.73
C LEU A 122 -13.00 17.36 0.73
N GLU A 123 -14.02 18.19 0.94
CA GLU A 123 -14.33 19.33 0.10
C GLU A 123 -14.05 20.64 0.85
N PHE A 124 -13.29 21.52 0.22
CA PHE A 124 -12.90 22.80 0.78
C PHE A 124 -13.20 23.94 -0.19
N ASP A 125 -13.68 25.07 0.34
CA ASP A 125 -13.46 26.34 -0.34
C ASP A 125 -11.98 26.76 -0.23
N VAL A 126 -11.59 27.76 -1.02
CA VAL A 126 -10.20 28.21 -1.08
C VAL A 126 -9.72 28.75 0.27
N GLU A 127 -10.55 29.48 1.00
CA GLU A 127 -10.17 30.08 2.29
C GLU A 127 -9.88 28.99 3.34
N THR A 128 -10.75 27.98 3.43
CA THR A 128 -10.59 26.85 4.35
C THR A 128 -9.36 26.00 3.97
N PHE A 129 -9.13 25.80 2.67
CA PHE A 129 -7.94 25.09 2.20
C PHE A 129 -6.64 25.84 2.51
N GLU A 130 -6.62 27.17 2.38
CA GLU A 130 -5.48 28.00 2.75
C GLU A 130 -5.16 27.93 4.25
N GLN A 131 -6.20 27.93 5.10
CA GLN A 131 -6.05 27.76 6.54
C GLN A 131 -5.48 26.38 6.89
N LEU A 132 -5.98 25.32 6.26
CA LEU A 132 -5.45 23.97 6.42
C LEU A 132 -3.96 23.91 6.08
N ARG A 133 -3.56 24.45 4.92
CA ARG A 133 -2.16 24.51 4.49
C ARG A 133 -1.29 25.27 5.49
N TYR A 134 -1.79 26.39 6.01
CA TYR A 134 -1.07 27.20 7.00
C TYR A 134 -0.85 26.44 8.31
N GLU A 135 -1.87 25.79 8.86
CA GLU A 135 -1.75 25.05 10.12
C GLU A 135 -0.89 23.79 9.98
N VAL A 136 -0.92 23.11 8.83
CA VAL A 136 0.00 21.99 8.52
C VAL A 136 1.45 22.49 8.50
N ALA A 137 1.74 23.57 7.76
CA ALA A 137 3.09 24.14 7.69
C ALA A 137 3.60 24.60 9.07
N ARG A 138 2.72 25.22 9.87
CA ARG A 138 3.01 25.63 11.25
C ARG A 138 3.36 24.44 12.14
N THR A 139 2.62 23.34 12.00
CA THR A 139 2.84 22.12 12.78
C THR A 139 4.16 21.44 12.39
N LEU A 140 4.45 21.34 11.10
CA LEU A 140 5.72 20.80 10.60
C LEU A 140 6.93 21.60 11.11
N ASN A 141 6.85 22.94 11.05
CA ASN A 141 7.90 23.81 11.59
C ASN A 141 8.13 23.63 13.10
N ARG A 142 7.06 23.36 13.88
CA ARG A 142 7.20 23.06 15.31
C ARG A 142 7.87 21.71 15.53
N LEU A 143 7.46 20.68 14.80
CA LEU A 143 8.03 19.34 14.91
C LEU A 143 9.53 19.32 14.56
N GLN A 144 9.95 20.04 13.53
CA GLN A 144 11.36 20.19 13.19
C GLN A 144 12.17 20.82 14.33
N LYS A 145 11.66 21.91 14.92
CA LYS A 145 12.33 22.56 16.06
C LYS A 145 12.46 21.64 17.27
N TYR A 146 11.48 20.77 17.53
CA TYR A 146 11.60 19.78 18.61
C TYR A 146 12.64 18.70 18.32
N HIS A 147 12.84 18.32 17.05
CA HIS A 147 13.86 17.36 16.64
C HIS A 147 15.29 17.93 16.68
N GLU A 148 15.47 19.24 16.50
CA GLU A 148 16.78 19.90 16.58
C GLU A 148 17.25 20.15 18.03
N ILE A 149 16.35 20.04 19.00
CA ILE A 149 16.62 20.27 20.44
C ILE A 149 16.85 18.95 21.20
N ALA A 150 16.45 17.80 20.62
CA ALA A 150 16.61 16.46 21.20
C ALA A 150 17.94 15.82 20.76
#